data_AF-A0A8T5H1P3-F1
#
_entry.id   AF-A0A8T5H1P3-F1
#
_cell.length_a   1.000
_cell.length_b   1.000
_cell.length_c   1.000
_cell.angle_alpha   90.00
_cell.angle_beta   90.00
_cell.angle_gamma   90.00
#
_symmetry.space_group_name_H-M   'P 1'
#
loop_
_entity.id
_entity.type
_entity.pdbx_description
1 polymer ?
#
loop_
_entity_poly.entity_id
_entity_poly.type
_entity_poly.pdbx_seq_one_letter_code
_entity_poly.pdbx_strand_id
1 'polypeptide(L)'
;LFSKGNIILTDKDYTVIGALDQNTWKNRTIRTRYPYVFPEVRVNWKKITIKQLKELLQKSEKKNLATALATEVGLGGLYAEEVCLRATVDKTVLPPEVSAVQVKSLIAAIDEIHKALKKPTGNIYENEITPFILEGKKPLKTVTSYTSALDLLKPFQVTSPYEKKIATIGRMIGRQEEALNNLQKKIDLNKQKGELIYGQYQPLSKLLSIVKTLREKKTWNDVGTELKKEKKITQVNLKKKSVTIEL
;
A
#
# COMPACT_ATOMS: atom_id res chain seq x y z
N LEU A 1 -5.72 -14.46 -11.47
CA LEU A 1 -4.96 -14.90 -12.66
C LEU A 1 -3.70 -14.03 -12.77
N PHE A 2 -2.54 -14.59 -13.12
CA PHE A 2 -1.31 -13.82 -13.32
C PHE A 2 -1.28 -13.24 -14.74
N SER A 3 -1.23 -11.91 -14.90
CA SER A 3 -1.13 -11.28 -16.23
C SER A 3 -2.17 -11.84 -17.22
N LYS A 4 -1.76 -12.37 -18.37
CA LYS A 4 -2.63 -13.04 -19.36
C LYS A 4 -3.27 -14.34 -18.87
N GLY A 5 -2.78 -14.91 -17.77
CA GLY A 5 -3.17 -16.23 -17.28
C GLY A 5 -2.62 -17.36 -18.13
N ASN A 6 -2.86 -18.59 -17.70
CA ASN A 6 -2.64 -19.79 -18.51
C ASN A 6 -3.67 -20.85 -18.07
N ILE A 7 -4.15 -21.66 -19.02
CA ILE A 7 -5.05 -22.79 -18.75
C ILE A 7 -4.28 -24.04 -19.13
N ILE A 8 -4.19 -24.99 -18.19
CA ILE A 8 -3.37 -26.19 -18.32
C ILE A 8 -4.25 -27.37 -17.97
N LEU A 9 -4.39 -28.28 -18.93
CA LEU A 9 -5.10 -29.53 -18.77
C LEU A 9 -4.08 -30.62 -18.44
N THR A 10 -4.31 -31.32 -17.34
CA THR A 10 -3.48 -32.44 -16.91
C THR A 10 -4.30 -33.72 -16.79
N ASP A 11 -3.64 -34.87 -16.85
CA ASP A 11 -4.22 -36.12 -16.37
C ASP A 11 -4.21 -36.17 -14.83
N LYS A 12 -4.64 -37.32 -14.28
CA LYS A 12 -4.70 -37.59 -12.84
C LYS A 12 -3.33 -37.57 -12.14
N ASP A 13 -2.25 -37.80 -12.89
CA ASP A 13 -0.88 -37.87 -12.39
C ASP A 13 -0.14 -36.53 -12.61
N TYR A 14 -0.89 -35.47 -12.91
CA TYR A 14 -0.39 -34.13 -13.24
C TYR A 14 0.52 -34.08 -14.49
N THR A 15 0.42 -35.05 -15.40
CA THR A 15 1.08 -34.95 -16.70
C THR A 15 0.27 -34.01 -17.60
N VAL A 16 0.93 -33.03 -18.20
CA VAL A 16 0.25 -32.04 -19.06
C VAL A 16 -0.25 -32.71 -20.34
N ILE A 17 -1.56 -32.72 -20.53
CA ILE A 17 -2.23 -33.14 -21.77
C ILE A 17 -2.16 -31.99 -22.78
N GLY A 18 -2.41 -30.76 -22.34
CA GLY A 18 -2.37 -29.56 -23.16
C GLY A 18 -2.28 -28.29 -22.33
N ALA A 19 -1.79 -27.21 -22.92
CA ALA A 19 -1.73 -25.89 -22.30
C ALA A 19 -2.04 -24.82 -23.34
N LEU A 20 -2.73 -23.75 -22.93
CA LEU A 20 -3.03 -22.60 -23.78
C LEU A 20 -1.73 -21.95 -24.27
N ASP A 21 -0.79 -21.73 -23.34
CA ASP A 21 0.57 -21.28 -23.64
C ASP A 21 1.58 -22.30 -23.10
N GLN A 22 2.47 -22.76 -23.97
CA GLN A 22 3.60 -23.63 -23.59
C GLN A 22 4.85 -22.79 -23.37
N ASN A 23 5.46 -22.91 -22.20
CA ASN A 23 6.60 -22.10 -21.78
C ASN A 23 7.60 -22.95 -21.01
N THR A 24 8.88 -22.66 -21.19
CA THR A 24 9.97 -23.27 -20.43
C THR A 24 10.74 -22.17 -19.71
N TRP A 25 10.78 -22.25 -18.38
CA TRP A 25 11.57 -21.37 -17.52
C TRP A 25 12.61 -22.18 -16.76
N LYS A 26 13.57 -21.50 -16.15
CA LYS A 26 14.66 -22.13 -15.38
C LYS A 26 14.16 -23.11 -14.31
N ASN A 27 13.07 -22.78 -13.61
CA ASN A 27 12.57 -23.56 -12.48
C ASN A 27 11.27 -24.32 -12.81
N ARG A 28 10.74 -24.22 -14.03
CA ARG A 28 9.42 -24.76 -14.37
C ARG A 28 9.25 -24.95 -15.87
N THR A 29 8.70 -26.08 -16.27
CA THR A 29 8.35 -26.38 -17.67
C THR A 29 6.85 -26.62 -17.76
N ILE A 30 6.19 -25.97 -18.72
CA ILE A 30 4.79 -26.21 -19.07
C ILE A 30 4.78 -26.62 -20.54
N ARG A 31 4.71 -27.93 -20.77
CA ARG A 31 4.73 -28.54 -22.11
C ARG A 31 3.95 -29.85 -22.10
N THR A 32 3.29 -30.17 -23.20
CA THR A 32 2.59 -31.45 -23.37
C THR A 32 3.52 -32.64 -23.09
N ARG A 33 3.01 -33.64 -22.35
CA ARG A 33 3.71 -34.83 -21.85
C ARG A 33 4.76 -34.59 -20.76
N TYR A 34 4.91 -33.37 -20.26
CA TYR A 34 5.77 -33.08 -19.11
C TYR A 34 4.96 -33.06 -17.81
N PRO A 35 5.58 -33.40 -16.66
CA PRO A 35 4.94 -33.27 -15.36
C PRO A 35 4.71 -31.79 -15.02
N TYR A 36 3.49 -31.47 -14.60
CA TYR A 36 3.13 -30.14 -14.15
C TYR A 36 3.60 -29.90 -12.71
N VAL A 37 4.35 -28.82 -12.52
CA VAL A 37 4.78 -28.35 -11.20
C VAL A 37 4.00 -27.09 -10.86
N PHE A 38 3.41 -27.05 -9.66
CA PHE A 38 2.74 -25.86 -9.13
C PHE A 38 3.75 -24.72 -8.91
N PRO A 39 3.34 -23.45 -9.08
CA PRO A 39 4.18 -22.34 -8.69
C PRO A 39 4.44 -22.38 -7.17
N GLU A 40 5.63 -21.97 -6.75
CA GLU A 40 5.98 -21.87 -5.34
C GLU A 40 5.03 -20.91 -4.60
N VAL A 41 4.36 -21.44 -3.57
CA VAL A 41 3.50 -20.64 -2.70
C VAL A 41 4.40 -19.92 -1.70
N ARG A 42 4.63 -18.62 -1.90
CA ARG A 42 5.44 -17.83 -0.97
C ARG A 42 4.73 -17.57 0.35
N VAL A 43 3.51 -17.05 0.30
CA VAL A 43 2.73 -16.64 1.47
C VAL A 43 1.26 -16.97 1.24
N ASN A 44 0.62 -17.55 2.24
CA ASN A 44 -0.83 -17.73 2.25
C ASN A 44 -1.46 -16.65 3.14
N TRP A 45 -1.94 -15.57 2.54
CA TRP A 45 -2.54 -14.45 3.25
C TRP A 45 -3.76 -14.85 4.08
N LYS A 46 -4.48 -15.92 3.74
CA LYS A 46 -5.66 -16.40 4.49
C LYS A 46 -5.32 -17.01 5.85
N LYS A 47 -4.06 -17.41 6.05
CA LYS A 47 -3.56 -18.11 7.24
C LYS A 47 -2.33 -17.43 7.83
N ILE A 48 -2.06 -16.19 7.42
CA ILE A 48 -0.87 -15.46 7.86
C ILE A 48 -1.00 -15.11 9.34
N THR A 49 0.04 -15.39 10.11
CA THR A 49 0.08 -15.08 11.55
C THR A 49 0.70 -13.71 11.80
N ILE A 50 0.43 -13.13 12.97
CA ILE A 50 1.06 -11.87 13.42
C ILE A 50 2.59 -11.94 13.33
N LYS A 51 3.17 -13.07 13.75
CA LYS A 51 4.63 -13.28 13.73
C LYS A 51 5.17 -13.28 12.29
N GLN A 52 4.53 -14.03 11.40
CA GLN A 52 4.93 -14.10 9.99
C GLN A 52 4.80 -12.75 9.29
N LEU A 53 3.69 -12.03 9.50
CA LEU A 53 3.51 -10.70 8.90
C LEU A 53 4.57 -9.72 9.42
N LYS A 54 4.85 -9.74 10.73
CA LYS A 54 5.90 -8.90 11.33
C LYS A 54 7.27 -9.18 10.72
N GLU A 55 7.67 -10.45 10.64
CA GLU A 55 8.96 -10.84 10.06
C GLU A 55 9.07 -10.46 8.58
N LEU A 56 7.99 -10.61 7.83
CA LEU A 56 7.92 -10.23 6.42
C LEU A 56 8.09 -8.71 6.26
N LEU A 57 7.33 -7.91 7.01
CA LEU A 57 7.42 -6.44 6.94
C LEU A 57 8.79 -5.92 7.40
N GLN A 58 9.41 -6.55 8.40
CA GLN A 58 10.76 -6.18 8.84
C GLN A 58 11.85 -6.46 7.81
N LYS A 59 11.69 -7.50 6.98
CA LYS A 59 12.63 -7.85 5.90
C LYS A 59 12.32 -7.16 4.59
N SER A 60 11.18 -6.47 4.50
CA SER A 60 10.73 -5.85 3.25
C SER A 60 11.50 -4.56 2.96
N GLU A 61 12.06 -4.48 1.76
CA GLU A 61 12.77 -3.29 1.25
C GLU A 61 11.85 -2.36 0.45
N LYS A 62 10.52 -2.58 0.50
CA LYS A 62 9.57 -1.79 -0.29
C LYS A 62 9.44 -0.37 0.24
N LYS A 63 9.22 0.57 -0.67
CA LYS A 63 9.12 2.01 -0.38
C LYS A 63 7.90 2.41 0.45
N ASN A 64 6.87 1.56 0.51
CA ASN A 64 5.67 1.82 1.31
C ASN A 64 4.94 0.51 1.66
N LEU A 65 4.14 0.56 2.72
CA LEU A 65 3.38 -0.56 3.29
C LEU A 65 2.41 -1.19 2.29
N ALA A 66 1.63 -0.40 1.56
CA ALA A 66 0.67 -0.94 0.59
C ALA A 66 1.37 -1.75 -0.51
N THR A 67 2.53 -1.32 -0.98
CA THR A 67 3.31 -2.07 -1.99
C THR A 67 3.85 -3.38 -1.42
N ALA A 68 4.29 -3.39 -0.16
CA ALA A 68 4.72 -4.61 0.52
C ALA A 68 3.57 -5.62 0.65
N LEU A 69 2.40 -5.19 1.15
CA LEU A 69 1.21 -6.03 1.26
C LEU A 69 0.72 -6.53 -0.11
N ALA A 70 0.75 -5.67 -1.13
CA ALA A 70 0.32 -6.05 -2.48
C ALA A 70 1.19 -7.15 -3.10
N THR A 71 2.53 -7.04 -2.95
CA THR A 71 3.49 -7.87 -3.69
C THR A 71 4.03 -9.06 -2.90
N GLU A 72 4.25 -8.90 -1.60
CA GLU A 72 4.86 -9.95 -0.76
C GLU A 72 3.81 -10.82 -0.07
N VAL A 73 2.70 -10.22 0.40
CA VAL A 73 1.55 -10.97 0.94
C VAL A 73 0.62 -11.45 -0.17
N GLY A 74 0.63 -10.79 -1.33
CA GLY A 74 -0.11 -11.21 -2.53
C GLY A 74 -1.56 -10.75 -2.56
N LEU A 75 -1.88 -9.65 -1.86
CA LEU A 75 -3.23 -9.07 -1.85
C LEU A 75 -3.55 -8.31 -3.15
N GLY A 76 -2.55 -7.90 -3.93
CA GLY A 76 -2.73 -6.96 -5.02
C GLY A 76 -2.96 -5.53 -4.52
N GLY A 77 -2.77 -4.53 -5.41
CA GLY A 77 -2.75 -3.12 -5.02
C GLY A 77 -4.04 -2.64 -4.36
N LEU A 78 -5.19 -2.96 -4.96
CA LEU A 78 -6.50 -2.56 -4.46
C LEU A 78 -6.75 -3.04 -3.02
N TYR A 79 -6.61 -4.35 -2.79
CA TYR A 79 -6.91 -4.92 -1.48
C TYR A 79 -5.81 -4.63 -0.45
N ALA A 80 -4.58 -4.37 -0.87
CA ALA A 80 -3.54 -3.90 0.04
C ALA A 80 -3.86 -2.50 0.60
N GLU A 81 -4.36 -1.58 -0.24
CA GLU A 81 -4.81 -0.26 0.23
C GLU A 81 -6.05 -0.37 1.13
N GLU A 82 -7.00 -1.22 0.78
CA GLU A 82 -8.18 -1.51 1.60
C GLU A 82 -7.80 -2.03 2.99
N VAL A 83 -6.84 -2.95 3.09
CA VAL A 83 -6.33 -3.47 4.38
C VAL A 83 -5.72 -2.35 5.21
N CYS A 84 -4.90 -1.48 4.61
CA CYS A 84 -4.33 -0.34 5.32
C CYS A 84 -5.43 0.60 5.85
N LEU A 85 -6.46 0.85 5.06
CA LEU A 85 -7.56 1.74 5.41
C LEU A 85 -8.39 1.19 6.57
N ARG A 86 -8.83 -0.08 6.50
CA ARG A 86 -9.53 -0.78 7.60
C ARG A 86 -8.72 -0.84 8.88
N ALA A 87 -7.42 -1.07 8.75
CA ALA A 87 -6.52 -1.12 9.89
C ALA A 87 -6.21 0.28 10.46
N THR A 88 -6.66 1.36 9.82
CA THR A 88 -6.31 2.75 10.13
C THR A 88 -4.78 2.95 10.20
N VAL A 89 -4.06 2.36 9.24
CA VAL A 89 -2.60 2.48 9.10
C VAL A 89 -2.29 3.23 7.83
N ASP A 90 -1.44 4.25 7.92
CA ASP A 90 -1.00 5.01 6.76
C ASP A 90 -0.25 4.09 5.77
N LYS A 91 -0.79 4.01 4.54
CA LYS A 91 -0.26 3.19 3.45
C LYS A 91 1.15 3.56 3.02
N THR A 92 1.62 4.77 3.33
CA THR A 92 2.92 5.30 2.94
C THR A 92 4.06 4.98 3.91
N VAL A 93 3.72 4.46 5.11
CA VAL A 93 4.71 4.08 6.12
C VAL A 93 5.66 3.02 5.58
N LEU A 94 6.93 3.08 5.99
CA LEU A 94 7.92 2.07 5.62
C LEU A 94 7.59 0.74 6.32
N PRO A 95 7.63 -0.40 5.61
CA PRO A 95 7.29 -1.70 6.19
C PRO A 95 8.02 -2.02 7.52
N PRO A 96 9.33 -1.73 7.68
CA PRO A 96 10.02 -2.01 8.95
C PRO A 96 9.62 -1.10 10.11
N GLU A 97 8.99 0.04 9.84
CA GLU A 97 8.57 1.03 10.86
C GLU A 97 7.19 0.73 11.44
N VAL A 98 6.47 -0.26 10.90
CA VAL A 98 5.13 -0.64 11.37
C VAL A 98 5.22 -1.23 12.79
N SER A 99 4.49 -0.61 13.72
CA SER A 99 4.48 -1.03 15.12
C SER A 99 3.76 -2.36 15.33
N ALA A 100 4.07 -3.05 16.44
CA ALA A 100 3.41 -4.32 16.78
C ALA A 100 1.88 -4.19 16.93
N VAL A 101 1.38 -3.02 17.35
CA VAL A 101 -0.05 -2.73 17.43
C VAL A 101 -0.65 -2.64 16.03
N GLN A 102 0.01 -1.91 15.13
CA GLN A 102 -0.44 -1.79 13.73
C GLN A 102 -0.42 -3.14 13.00
N VAL A 103 0.57 -4.00 13.25
CA VAL A 103 0.58 -5.37 12.70
C VAL A 103 -0.65 -6.17 13.14
N LYS A 104 -1.07 -6.04 14.41
CA LYS A 104 -2.30 -6.70 14.90
C LYS A 104 -3.54 -6.16 14.18
N SER A 105 -3.65 -4.85 14.00
CA SER A 105 -4.75 -4.23 13.26
C SER A 105 -4.79 -4.69 11.79
N LEU A 106 -3.64 -4.81 11.13
CA LEU A 106 -3.54 -5.32 9.76
C LEU A 106 -4.03 -6.77 9.64
N ILE A 107 -3.66 -7.64 10.59
CA ILE A 107 -4.16 -9.03 10.62
C ILE A 107 -5.69 -9.06 10.82
N ALA A 108 -6.21 -8.25 11.74
CA ALA A 108 -7.65 -8.17 11.97
C ALA A 108 -8.41 -7.71 10.71
N ALA A 109 -7.88 -6.73 9.98
CA ALA A 109 -8.43 -6.27 8.70
C ALA A 109 -8.39 -7.37 7.62
N ILE A 110 -7.29 -8.13 7.52
CA ILE A 110 -7.19 -9.28 6.61
C ILE A 110 -8.25 -10.34 6.96
N ASP A 111 -8.44 -10.64 8.24
CA ASP A 111 -9.44 -11.60 8.71
C ASP A 111 -10.87 -11.12 8.43
N GLU A 112 -11.14 -9.83 8.54
CA GLU A 112 -12.43 -9.24 8.20
C GLU A 112 -12.73 -9.39 6.70
N ILE A 113 -11.77 -9.06 5.83
CA ILE A 113 -11.87 -9.28 4.38
C ILE A 113 -12.08 -10.77 4.09
N HIS A 114 -11.34 -11.65 4.75
CA HIS A 114 -11.50 -13.10 4.58
C HIS A 114 -12.91 -13.57 4.96
N LYS A 115 -13.50 -13.02 6.03
CA LYS A 115 -14.90 -13.30 6.41
C LYS A 115 -15.88 -12.78 5.35
N ALA A 116 -15.69 -11.56 4.85
CA ALA A 116 -16.54 -10.98 3.82
C ALA A 116 -16.56 -11.81 2.54
N LEU A 117 -15.40 -12.37 2.15
CA LEU A 117 -15.28 -13.25 0.98
C LEU A 117 -16.03 -14.58 1.09
N LYS A 118 -16.52 -14.98 2.27
CA LYS A 118 -17.35 -16.19 2.42
C LYS A 118 -18.77 -16.01 1.84
N LYS A 119 -19.26 -14.77 1.75
CA LYS A 119 -20.56 -14.42 1.17
C LYS A 119 -20.40 -13.21 0.24
N PRO A 120 -19.76 -13.40 -0.93
CA PRO A 120 -19.36 -12.29 -1.77
C PRO A 120 -20.57 -11.67 -2.48
N THR A 121 -20.72 -10.35 -2.35
CA THR A 121 -21.70 -9.55 -3.09
C THR A 121 -21.05 -8.87 -4.29
N GLY A 122 -21.83 -8.52 -5.31
CA GLY A 122 -21.31 -7.82 -6.48
C GLY A 122 -21.40 -6.32 -6.31
N ASN A 123 -20.31 -5.66 -5.90
CA ASN A 123 -20.27 -4.21 -5.72
C ASN A 123 -19.60 -3.57 -6.93
N ILE A 124 -20.33 -2.75 -7.66
CA ILE A 124 -19.91 -2.17 -8.93
C ILE A 124 -19.53 -0.71 -8.71
N TYR A 125 -18.31 -0.37 -9.07
CA TYR A 125 -17.76 0.97 -9.11
C TYR A 125 -17.51 1.36 -10.57
N GLU A 126 -17.06 2.59 -10.80
CA GLU A 126 -16.80 3.12 -12.14
C GLU A 126 -15.80 2.26 -12.94
N ASN A 127 -14.74 1.78 -12.30
CA ASN A 127 -13.63 1.08 -12.96
C ASN A 127 -13.39 -0.34 -12.42
N GLU A 128 -14.18 -0.81 -11.47
CA GLU A 128 -13.90 -2.04 -10.74
C GLU A 128 -15.17 -2.70 -10.18
N ILE A 129 -15.10 -4.02 -10.01
CA ILE A 129 -16.15 -4.82 -9.37
C ILE A 129 -15.50 -5.62 -8.24
N THR A 130 -16.01 -5.46 -7.02
CA THR A 130 -15.44 -6.11 -5.83
C THR A 130 -16.45 -7.02 -5.13
N PRO A 131 -15.96 -8.10 -4.47
CA PRO A 131 -16.80 -9.07 -3.78
C PRO A 131 -17.35 -8.58 -2.42
N PHE A 132 -16.93 -7.40 -1.97
CA PHE A 132 -17.41 -6.72 -0.76
C PHE A 132 -17.23 -5.21 -0.94
N ILE A 133 -17.91 -4.41 -0.13
CA ILE A 133 -17.84 -2.94 -0.19
C ILE A 133 -16.46 -2.48 0.29
N LEU A 134 -15.78 -1.69 -0.54
CA LEU A 134 -14.52 -1.02 -0.22
C LEU A 134 -14.77 0.15 0.73
N GLU A 135 -13.98 0.24 1.79
CA GLU A 135 -14.08 1.33 2.75
C GLU A 135 -13.50 2.62 2.13
N GLY A 136 -14.26 3.72 2.25
CA GLY A 136 -13.94 4.98 1.58
C GLY A 136 -14.43 5.12 0.13
N LYS A 137 -15.07 4.09 -0.47
CA LYS A 137 -15.76 4.22 -1.77
C LYS A 137 -17.21 3.76 -1.70
N LYS A 138 -18.12 4.56 -2.25
CA LYS A 138 -19.53 4.17 -2.41
C LYS A 138 -19.72 3.45 -3.75
N PRO A 139 -20.29 2.24 -3.78
CA PRO A 139 -20.59 1.56 -5.03
C PRO A 139 -21.72 2.30 -5.77
N LEU A 140 -21.66 2.28 -7.10
CA LEU A 140 -22.73 2.80 -7.97
C LEU A 140 -23.94 1.87 -7.94
N LYS A 141 -23.69 0.56 -7.88
CA LYS A 141 -24.73 -0.47 -7.81
C LYS A 141 -24.21 -1.67 -7.02
N THR A 142 -25.08 -2.24 -6.21
CA THR A 142 -24.81 -3.50 -5.49
C THR A 142 -25.79 -4.57 -5.96
N VAL A 143 -25.27 -5.75 -6.26
CA VAL A 143 -26.05 -6.95 -6.57
C VAL A 143 -25.73 -8.07 -5.58
N THR A 144 -26.64 -9.01 -5.44
CA THR A 144 -26.57 -10.06 -4.42
C THR A 144 -25.44 -11.07 -4.62
N SER A 145 -25.02 -11.30 -5.87
CA SER A 145 -23.96 -12.26 -6.21
C SER A 145 -22.82 -11.58 -6.97
N TYR A 146 -21.58 -11.87 -6.57
CA TYR A 146 -20.38 -11.39 -7.26
C TYR A 146 -20.32 -11.87 -8.72
N THR A 147 -20.73 -13.10 -9.01
CA THR A 147 -20.75 -13.66 -10.36
C THR A 147 -21.68 -12.84 -11.28
N SER A 148 -22.87 -12.50 -10.79
CA SER A 148 -23.83 -11.70 -11.57
C SER A 148 -23.32 -10.30 -11.87
N ALA A 149 -22.46 -9.73 -11.03
CA ALA A 149 -21.78 -8.48 -11.35
C ALA A 149 -20.72 -8.66 -12.44
N LEU A 150 -19.96 -9.77 -12.43
CA LEU A 150 -18.95 -10.05 -13.45
C LEU A 150 -19.57 -10.26 -14.84
N ASP A 151 -20.80 -10.79 -14.93
CA ASP A 151 -21.52 -10.94 -16.20
C ASP A 151 -21.73 -9.60 -16.94
N LEU A 152 -21.73 -8.49 -16.20
CA LEU A 152 -21.83 -7.14 -16.77
C LEU A 152 -20.55 -6.71 -17.50
N LEU A 153 -19.40 -7.35 -17.25
CA LEU A 153 -18.12 -6.94 -17.82
C LEU A 153 -17.98 -7.19 -19.33
N LYS A 154 -19.01 -7.77 -19.99
CA LYS A 154 -19.08 -8.05 -21.44
C LYS A 154 -17.70 -8.29 -22.10
N PRO A 155 -16.90 -9.24 -21.60
CA PRO A 155 -15.47 -9.35 -21.93
C PRO A 155 -15.20 -9.73 -23.39
N PHE A 156 -16.20 -10.27 -24.09
CA PHE A 156 -16.11 -10.68 -25.49
C PHE A 156 -16.53 -9.58 -26.47
N GLN A 157 -16.94 -8.40 -25.98
CA GLN A 157 -17.29 -7.29 -26.85
C GLN A 157 -16.00 -6.69 -27.44
N VAL A 158 -15.87 -6.78 -28.77
CA VAL A 158 -14.74 -6.19 -29.49
C VAL A 158 -14.88 -4.67 -29.44
N THR A 159 -14.25 -4.06 -28.43
CA THR A 159 -14.13 -2.61 -28.33
C THR A 159 -13.19 -2.10 -29.41
N SER A 160 -13.61 -1.00 -30.05
CA SER A 160 -12.84 -0.38 -31.13
C SER A 160 -11.43 -0.03 -30.64
N PRO A 161 -10.37 -0.15 -31.45
CA PRO A 161 -9.03 0.30 -31.09
C PRO A 161 -9.01 1.76 -30.59
N TYR A 162 -9.91 2.60 -31.10
CA TYR A 162 -10.08 3.98 -30.66
C TYR A 162 -10.68 4.09 -29.26
N GLU A 163 -11.70 3.32 -28.93
CA GLU A 163 -12.28 3.27 -27.58
C GLU A 163 -11.26 2.82 -26.54
N LYS A 164 -10.44 1.81 -26.87
CA LYS A 164 -9.34 1.37 -26.00
C LYS A 164 -8.32 2.48 -25.77
N LYS A 165 -7.98 3.26 -26.81
CA LYS A 165 -7.10 4.43 -26.68
C LYS A 165 -7.75 5.51 -25.79
N ILE A 166 -9.02 5.85 -26.03
CA ILE A 166 -9.78 6.82 -25.22
C ILE A 166 -9.78 6.40 -23.75
N ALA A 167 -10.12 5.15 -23.44
CA ALA A 167 -10.14 4.63 -22.08
C ALA A 167 -8.75 4.60 -21.41
N THR A 168 -7.68 4.45 -22.19
CA THR A 168 -6.30 4.51 -21.70
C THR A 168 -5.89 5.95 -21.37
N ILE A 169 -6.23 6.89 -22.26
CA ILE A 169 -6.00 8.32 -22.06
C ILE A 169 -6.81 8.83 -20.86
N GLY A 170 -8.09 8.47 -20.75
CA GLY A 170 -8.94 8.83 -19.61
C GLY A 170 -8.37 8.35 -18.27
N ARG A 171 -7.87 7.10 -18.20
CA ARG A 171 -7.17 6.59 -17.01
C ARG A 171 -5.88 7.36 -16.70
N MET A 172 -5.17 7.84 -17.73
CA MET A 172 -3.98 8.66 -17.55
C MET A 172 -4.34 10.04 -17.00
N ILE A 173 -5.39 10.67 -17.53
CA ILE A 173 -5.91 11.96 -17.06
C ILE A 173 -6.30 11.87 -15.58
N GLY A 174 -7.10 10.87 -15.18
CA GLY A 174 -7.50 10.73 -13.77
C GLY A 174 -6.32 10.57 -12.81
N ARG A 175 -5.27 9.82 -13.21
CA ARG A 175 -4.03 9.72 -12.41
C ARG A 175 -3.29 11.06 -12.31
N GLN A 176 -3.26 11.84 -13.38
CA GLN A 176 -2.64 13.16 -13.40
C GLN A 176 -3.41 14.15 -12.52
N GLU A 177 -4.74 14.12 -12.55
CA GLU A 177 -5.60 14.93 -11.68
C GLU A 177 -5.39 14.60 -10.20
N GLU A 178 -5.34 13.32 -9.84
CA GLU A 178 -5.05 12.90 -8.46
C GLU A 178 -3.65 13.35 -8.02
N ALA A 179 -2.66 13.24 -8.91
CA ALA A 179 -1.31 13.74 -8.65
C ALA A 179 -1.28 15.26 -8.43
N LEU A 180 -2.02 16.03 -9.24
CA LEU A 180 -2.14 17.48 -9.10
C LEU A 180 -2.79 17.86 -7.76
N ASN A 181 -3.87 17.18 -7.37
CA ASN A 181 -4.53 17.41 -6.08
C ASN A 181 -3.58 17.15 -4.90
N ASN A 182 -2.81 16.05 -4.96
CA ASN A 182 -1.81 15.74 -3.95
C ASN A 182 -0.66 16.76 -3.90
N LEU A 183 -0.26 17.31 -5.05
CA LEU A 183 0.73 18.38 -5.11
C LEU A 183 0.17 19.68 -4.52
N GLN A 184 -1.07 20.04 -4.83
CA GLN A 184 -1.72 21.23 -4.27
C GLN A 184 -1.77 21.17 -2.74
N LYS A 185 -2.21 20.04 -2.16
CA LYS A 185 -2.20 19.82 -0.70
C LYS A 185 -0.81 20.00 -0.09
N LYS A 186 0.25 19.56 -0.78
CA LYS A 186 1.64 19.76 -0.33
C LYS A 186 2.07 21.21 -0.43
N ILE A 187 1.67 21.93 -1.48
CA ILE A 187 1.92 23.37 -1.64
C ILE A 187 1.29 24.11 -0.47
N ASP A 188 0.01 23.88 -0.19
CA ASP A 188 -0.72 24.56 0.87
C ASP A 188 -0.09 24.28 2.24
N LEU A 189 0.20 23.01 2.53
CA LEU A 189 0.86 22.61 3.78
C LEU A 189 2.25 23.25 3.93
N ASN A 190 3.06 23.28 2.88
CA ASN A 190 4.40 23.86 2.94
C ASN A 190 4.35 25.40 3.00
N LYS A 191 3.36 26.02 2.38
CA LYS A 191 3.10 27.46 2.49
C LYS A 191 2.74 27.82 3.93
N GLN A 192 1.81 27.09 4.56
CA GLN A 192 1.48 27.25 5.98
C GLN A 192 2.71 27.09 6.88
N LYS A 193 3.54 26.06 6.64
CA LYS A 193 4.81 25.89 7.36
C LYS A 193 5.74 27.09 7.18
N GLY A 194 5.88 27.59 5.95
CA GLY A 194 6.72 28.74 5.64
C GLY A 194 6.24 30.02 6.32
N GLU A 195 4.95 30.30 6.25
CA GLU A 195 4.30 31.45 6.92
C GLU A 195 4.49 31.38 8.44
N LEU A 196 4.34 30.20 9.03
CA LEU A 196 4.53 29.99 10.47
C LEU A 196 5.99 30.19 10.88
N ILE A 197 6.95 29.69 10.10
CA ILE A 197 8.39 29.96 10.32
C ILE A 197 8.69 31.45 10.20
N TYR A 198 8.12 32.13 9.19
CA TYR A 198 8.34 33.55 8.98
C TYR A 198 7.75 34.39 10.13
N GLY A 199 6.53 34.07 10.57
CA GLY A 199 5.89 34.72 11.71
C GLY A 199 6.67 34.58 13.02
N GLN A 200 7.38 33.47 13.19
CA GLN A 200 8.20 33.17 14.38
C GLN A 200 9.71 33.25 14.12
N TYR A 201 10.14 34.00 13.10
CA TYR A 201 11.55 34.04 12.68
C TYR A 201 12.50 34.54 13.79
N GLN A 202 12.10 35.58 14.53
CA GLN A 202 12.92 36.16 15.59
C GLN A 202 13.18 35.16 16.73
N PRO A 203 12.17 34.52 17.35
CA PRO A 203 12.39 33.43 18.31
C PRO A 203 13.21 32.27 17.75
N LEU A 204 12.91 31.82 16.53
CA LEU A 204 13.60 30.67 15.91
C LEU A 204 15.08 30.97 15.64
N SER A 205 15.42 32.17 15.18
CA SER A 205 16.80 32.58 14.92
C SER A 205 17.62 32.72 16.21
N LYS A 206 17.02 33.26 17.30
CA LYS A 206 17.63 33.28 18.63
C LYS A 206 17.87 31.87 19.17
N LEU A 207 16.91 30.97 19.00
CA LEU A 207 17.07 29.58 19.42
C LEU A 207 18.18 28.88 18.63
N LEU A 208 18.25 29.11 17.31
CA LEU A 208 19.33 28.60 16.46
C LEU A 208 20.71 29.12 16.87
N SER A 209 20.84 30.41 17.26
CA SER A 209 22.12 30.96 17.70
C SER A 209 22.53 30.45 19.08
N ILE A 210 21.59 30.27 20.01
CA ILE A 210 21.82 29.61 21.31
C ILE A 210 22.30 28.17 21.10
N VAL A 211 21.64 27.41 20.22
CA VAL A 211 22.05 26.03 19.93
C VAL A 211 23.44 25.97 19.29
N LYS A 212 23.76 26.89 18.36
CA LYS A 212 25.10 26.97 17.75
C LYS A 212 26.19 27.26 18.79
N THR A 213 25.99 28.26 19.64
CA THR A 213 26.95 28.64 20.69
C THR A 213 27.12 27.55 21.76
N LEU A 214 26.04 26.86 22.13
CA LEU A 214 26.11 25.73 23.05
C LEU A 214 26.86 24.53 22.45
N ARG A 215 26.70 24.28 21.13
CA ARG A 215 27.43 23.21 20.43
C ARG A 215 28.94 23.47 20.39
N GLU A 216 29.37 24.73 20.30
CA GLU A 216 30.80 25.07 20.32
C GLU A 216 31.46 24.77 21.68
N LYS A 217 30.67 24.72 22.76
CA LYS A 217 31.18 24.58 24.14
C LYS A 217 30.85 23.24 24.82
N LYS A 218 29.83 22.50 24.36
CA LYS A 218 29.32 21.31 25.03
C LYS A 218 28.92 20.17 24.08
N THR A 219 28.75 18.97 24.63
CA THR A 219 28.31 17.80 23.86
C THR A 219 26.81 17.80 23.61
N TRP A 220 26.34 17.07 22.58
CA TRP A 220 24.91 17.00 22.23
C TRP A 220 24.00 16.53 23.38
N ASN A 221 24.52 15.72 24.31
CA ASN A 221 23.78 15.30 25.50
C ASN A 221 23.51 16.49 26.43
N ASP A 222 24.50 17.36 26.62
CA ASP A 222 24.38 18.55 27.47
C ASP A 222 23.50 19.63 26.83
N VAL A 223 23.61 19.80 25.51
CA VAL A 223 22.72 20.69 24.74
C VAL A 223 21.26 20.23 24.89
N GLY A 224 21.01 18.91 24.84
CA GLY A 224 19.68 18.35 25.02
C GLY A 224 19.09 18.55 26.42
N THR A 225 19.92 18.53 27.47
CA THR A 225 19.44 18.77 28.85
C THR A 225 19.17 20.25 29.11
N GLU A 226 19.93 21.16 28.49
CA GLU A 226 19.71 22.60 28.57
C GLU A 226 18.45 23.03 27.81
N LEU A 227 18.22 22.47 26.62
CA LEU A 227 17.02 22.73 25.82
C LEU A 227 15.74 22.18 26.46
N LYS A 228 15.81 21.08 27.22
CA LYS A 228 14.65 20.56 27.96
C LYS A 228 14.15 21.48 29.08
N LYS A 229 14.92 22.50 29.47
CA LYS A 229 14.51 23.47 30.50
C LYS A 229 13.58 24.56 29.95
N GLU A 230 13.50 24.73 28.64
CA GLU A 230 12.63 25.70 27.97
C GLU A 230 11.20 25.18 27.83
N LYS A 231 10.21 25.96 28.27
CA LYS A 231 8.79 25.55 28.28
C LYS A 231 8.18 25.34 26.89
N LYS A 232 8.79 25.91 25.83
CA LYS A 232 8.31 25.80 24.45
C LYS A 232 8.85 24.57 23.70
N ILE A 233 9.75 23.80 24.31
CA ILE A 233 10.36 22.62 23.70
C ILE A 233 9.66 21.37 24.23
N THR A 234 8.88 20.72 23.37
CA THR A 234 8.10 19.53 23.72
C THR A 234 8.92 18.25 23.61
N GLN A 235 9.85 18.16 22.66
CA GLN A 235 10.65 16.94 22.46
C GLN A 235 12.05 17.23 21.92
N VAL A 236 13.05 16.54 22.46
CA VAL A 236 14.44 16.56 21.94
C VAL A 236 14.82 15.16 21.50
N ASN A 237 15.12 14.97 20.22
CA ASN A 237 15.57 13.70 19.66
C ASN A 237 17.07 13.75 19.35
N LEU A 238 17.87 13.17 20.24
CA LEU A 238 19.33 13.15 20.14
C LEU A 238 19.85 12.27 18.99
N LYS A 239 19.12 11.22 18.59
CA LYS A 239 19.51 10.33 17.47
C LYS A 239 19.33 11.03 16.12
N LYS A 240 18.21 11.74 15.95
CA LYS A 240 17.90 12.49 14.72
C LYS A 240 18.42 13.93 14.73
N LYS A 241 19.04 14.38 15.82
CA LYS A 241 19.50 15.76 16.05
C LYS A 241 18.40 16.79 15.75
N SER A 242 17.18 16.50 16.18
CA SER A 242 15.99 17.32 15.93
C SER A 242 15.31 17.74 17.23
N VAL A 243 14.77 18.96 17.26
CA VAL A 243 14.03 19.52 18.40
C VAL A 243 12.62 19.86 17.93
N THR A 244 11.61 19.37 18.64
CA THR A 244 10.20 19.70 18.44
C THR A 244 9.85 20.89 19.32
N ILE A 245 9.34 21.94 18.69
CA ILE A 245 9.00 23.22 19.32
C ILE A 245 7.52 23.45 19.07
N GLU A 246 6.81 23.90 20.09
CA GLU A 246 5.43 24.36 19.97
C GLU A 246 5.44 25.85 19.60
N LEU A 247 4.89 26.18 18.43
CA LEU A 247 4.91 27.51 17.80
C LEU A 247 3.50 28.08 17.69
#